data_AF-A0A0R3RGS0-F1
#
_entry.id   AF-A0A0R3RGS0-F1
#
_cell.length_a   1.000
_cell.length_b   1.000
_cell.length_c   1.000
_cell.angle_alpha   90.00
_cell.angle_beta   90.00
_cell.angle_gamma   90.00
#
_symmetry.space_group_name_H-M   'P 1'
#
loop_
_entity.id
_entity.type
_entity.pdbx_description
1 polymer ?
#
loop_
_entity_poly.entity_id
_entity_poly.type
_entity_poly.pdbx_seq_one_letter_code
_entity_poly.pdbx_strand_id
1 'polypeptide(L)' 'MPQAVCGPENITIEGTTEELFEGVVFVKNWRRTNGCAAIYSLSENTTTPSLSIPLNRIAQCGLVLRRNVRIVSLGPI' A
#
# COMPACT_ATOMS: atom_id res chain seq x y z
N MET A 1 7.22 -11.71 -6.44
CA MET A 1 6.64 -11.59 -5.08
C MET A 1 6.42 -10.12 -4.79
N PRO A 2 5.22 -9.67 -4.38
CA PRO A 2 4.94 -8.25 -4.21
C PRO A 2 5.85 -7.62 -3.15
N GLN A 3 6.21 -6.36 -3.38
CA GLN A 3 7.07 -5.57 -2.50
C GLN A 3 6.27 -4.41 -1.91
N ALA A 4 6.61 -4.02 -0.67
CA ALA A 4 6.03 -2.85 -0.03
C ALA A 4 7.09 -1.74 0.06
N VAL A 5 6.77 -0.58 -0.50
CA VAL A 5 7.58 0.64 -0.45
C VAL A 5 6.89 1.63 0.48
N CYS A 6 7.57 1.98 1.57
CA CYS A 6 7.06 2.93 2.56
C CYS A 6 7.63 4.32 2.29
N GLY A 7 6.82 5.23 1.76
CA GLY A 7 7.14 6.64 1.63
C GLY A 7 6.67 7.45 2.84
N PRO A 8 7.04 8.75 2.90
CA PRO A 8 6.60 9.65 3.98
C PRO A 8 5.10 9.97 3.92
N GLU A 9 4.47 9.84 2.75
CA GLU A 9 3.05 10.17 2.55
C GLU A 9 2.20 8.94 2.24
N ASN A 10 2.77 7.91 1.61
CA ASN A 10 2.03 6.77 1.06
C ASN A 10 2.76 5.45 1.34
N ILE A 11 2.00 4.35 1.42
CA ILE A 11 2.52 2.99 1.32
C ILE A 11 2.15 2.47 -0.07
N THR A 12 3.13 2.09 -0.87
CA THR A 12 2.90 1.51 -2.19
C THR A 12 3.20 0.03 -2.16
N ILE A 13 2.26 -0.79 -2.63
CA ILE A 13 2.45 -2.22 -2.85
C ILE A 13 2.65 -2.43 -4.35
N GLU A 14 3.78 -2.99 -4.74
CA GLU A 14 4.13 -3.22 -6.14
C GLU A 14 4.17 -4.72 -6.44
N GLY A 15 3.49 -5.13 -7.50
CA GLY A 15 3.55 -6.46 -8.06
C GLY A 15 4.46 -6.50 -9.28
N THR A 16 4.84 -7.71 -9.68
CA THR A 16 5.52 -7.94 -10.96
C THR A 16 4.94 -9.22 -11.56
N THR A 17 4.57 -9.15 -12.84
CA THR A 17 4.03 -10.26 -13.61
C THR A 17 4.88 -10.49 -14.87
N GLU A 18 4.89 -11.72 -15.38
CA GLU A 18 5.61 -12.05 -16.62
C GLU A 18 4.89 -11.49 -17.85
N GLU A 19 3.56 -11.48 -17.81
CA GLU A 19 2.69 -10.96 -18.86
C GLU A 19 1.96 -9.69 -18.41
N LEU A 20 1.27 -9.03 -19.35
CA LEU A 20 0.44 -7.87 -19.06
C LEU A 20 -0.63 -8.22 -18.03
N PHE A 21 -0.74 -7.38 -17.00
CA PHE A 21 -1.66 -7.64 -15.91
C PHE A 21 -3.05 -7.08 -16.19
N GLU A 22 -4.06 -7.94 -16.10
CA GLU A 22 -5.47 -7.58 -16.04
C GLU A 22 -6.08 -8.13 -14.74
N GLY A 23 -6.74 -7.27 -13.96
CA GLY A 23 -7.33 -7.69 -12.70
C GLY A 23 -7.45 -6.57 -11.68
N VAL A 24 -7.40 -6.94 -10.39
CA VAL A 24 -7.57 -5.99 -9.29
C VAL A 24 -6.52 -6.28 -8.22
N VAL A 25 -5.76 -5.25 -7.83
CA VAL A 25 -4.92 -5.25 -6.63
C VAL A 25 -5.72 -4.62 -5.50
N PHE A 26 -5.84 -5.28 -4.34
CA PHE A 26 -6.61 -4.76 -3.22
C PHE A 26 -6.08 -5.24 -1.88
N VAL A 27 -6.31 -4.45 -0.82
CA VAL A 27 -6.08 -4.91 0.55
C VAL A 27 -7.13 -5.97 0.90
N LYS A 28 -6.71 -7.13 1.43
CA LYS A 28 -7.62 -8.23 1.80
C LYS A 28 -8.81 -7.70 2.61
N ASN A 29 -10.02 -8.05 2.19
CA ASN A 29 -11.31 -7.59 2.73
C ASN A 29 -11.78 -6.18 2.31
N TRP A 30 -11.01 -5.42 1.53
CA TRP A 30 -11.29 -4.01 1.19
C TRP A 30 -11.38 -3.73 -0.32
N ARG A 31 -11.89 -4.68 -1.10
CA ARG A 31 -11.96 -4.57 -2.58
C ARG A 31 -12.89 -3.46 -3.10
N ARG A 32 -13.93 -3.09 -2.35
CA ARG A 32 -14.95 -2.10 -2.76
C ARG A 32 -14.73 -0.72 -2.16
N THR A 33 -13.64 -0.53 -1.41
CA THR A 33 -13.36 0.73 -0.73
C THR A 33 -12.47 1.59 -1.60
N ASN A 34 -12.93 2.81 -1.88
CA ASN A 34 -12.20 3.75 -2.71
C ASN A 34 -10.82 4.06 -2.09
N GLY A 35 -9.76 3.94 -2.88
CA GLY A 35 -8.38 4.12 -2.43
C GLY A 35 -7.73 2.89 -1.78
N CYS A 36 -8.45 1.78 -1.65
CA CYS A 36 -7.92 0.51 -1.12
C CYS A 36 -7.85 -0.62 -2.17
N ALA A 37 -8.18 -0.28 -3.42
CA ALA A 37 -8.09 -1.17 -4.57
C ALA A 37 -7.68 -0.37 -5.82
N ALA A 38 -6.94 -1.01 -6.70
CA ALA A 38 -6.58 -0.53 -8.02
C ALA A 38 -7.01 -1.58 -9.05
N ILE A 39 -7.73 -1.14 -10.09
CA ILE A 39 -8.22 -2.00 -11.17
C ILE A 39 -7.31 -1.76 -12.35
N TYR A 40 -6.86 -2.86 -12.96
CA TYR A 40 -5.96 -2.87 -14.10
C TYR A 40 -6.64 -3.58 -15.27
N SER A 41 -6.56 -2.95 -16.42
CA SER A 41 -7.02 -3.45 -17.70
C SER A 41 -5.84 -3.68 -18.64
N LEU A 42 -6.01 -4.54 -19.65
CA LEU A 42 -4.96 -4.75 -20.66
C LEU A 42 -4.57 -3.46 -21.41
N SER A 43 -5.47 -2.47 -21.48
CA SER A 43 -5.17 -1.16 -22.08
C SER A 43 -4.12 -0.35 -21.32
N GLU A 44 -3.87 -0.64 -20.06
CA GLU A 44 -2.82 0.03 -19.27
C GLU A 44 -1.41 -0.50 -19.58
N ASN A 45 -1.31 -1.64 -20.29
CA ASN A 45 -0.06 -2.19 -20.82
C ASN A 45 1.08 -2.26 -19.77
N THR A 46 0.75 -2.72 -18.57
CA THR A 46 1.70 -2.79 -17.44
C THR A 46 1.94 -4.23 -16.99
N THR A 47 3.20 -4.53 -16.68
CA THR A 47 3.64 -5.74 -15.98
C THR A 47 3.98 -5.47 -14.51
N THR A 48 3.81 -4.23 -14.08
CA THR A 48 4.13 -3.73 -12.74
C THR A 48 2.92 -3.05 -12.10
N PRO A 49 1.84 -3.81 -11.80
CA PRO A 49 0.67 -3.25 -11.13
C PRO A 49 1.05 -2.77 -9.73
N SER A 50 0.45 -1.67 -9.28
CA SER A 50 0.73 -1.10 -7.97
C SER A 50 -0.54 -0.61 -7.26
N LEU A 51 -0.49 -0.56 -5.93
CA LEU A 51 -1.54 0.03 -5.11
C LEU A 51 -0.88 1.00 -4.14
N SER A 52 -1.15 2.29 -4.30
CA SER A 52 -0.67 3.33 -3.40
C SER A 52 -1.77 3.74 -2.41
N ILE A 53 -1.48 3.61 -1.12
CA ILE A 53 -2.39 3.91 -0.01
C ILE A 53 -1.84 5.13 0.74
N PRO A 54 -2.53 6.27 0.70
CA PRO A 54 -2.15 7.46 1.46
C PRO A 54 -2.18 7.20 2.96
N LEU A 55 -1.15 7.66 3.69
CA LEU A 55 -1.02 7.43 5.13
C LEU A 55 -2.17 8.03 5.94
N ASN A 56 -2.71 9.15 5.49
CA ASN A 56 -3.89 9.79 6.08
C ASN A 56 -5.19 8.99 5.89
N ARG A 57 -5.18 7.94 5.06
CA ARG A 57 -6.34 7.08 4.76
C ARG A 57 -6.12 5.62 5.12
N ILE A 58 -5.00 5.23 5.71
CA ILE A 58 -4.69 3.82 5.96
C ILE A 58 -5.77 3.07 6.75
N ALA A 59 -6.45 3.77 7.67
CA ALA A 59 -7.48 3.19 8.52
C ALA A 59 -8.72 2.79 7.71
N GLN A 60 -8.97 3.50 6.60
CA GLN A 60 -10.04 3.17 5.64
C GLN A 60 -9.75 1.86 4.89
N CYS A 61 -8.49 1.43 4.83
CA CYS A 61 -8.09 0.15 4.27
C CYS A 61 -7.86 -0.92 5.35
N GLY A 62 -8.32 -0.69 6.57
CA GLY A 62 -8.16 -1.62 7.70
C GLY A 62 -6.73 -1.77 8.21
N LEU A 63 -5.82 -0.85 7.83
CA LEU A 63 -4.44 -0.83 8.30
C LEU A 63 -4.35 0.07 9.54
N VAL A 64 -3.56 -0.36 10.54
CA VAL A 64 -3.43 0.35 11.80
C VAL A 64 -1.98 0.80 12.00
N LEU A 65 -1.79 2.10 12.22
CA LEU A 65 -0.51 2.66 12.67
C LEU A 65 -0.24 2.23 14.10
N ARG A 66 0.80 1.42 14.30
CA ARG A 66 1.32 1.09 15.62
C ARG A 66 2.51 1.98 15.93
N ARG A 67 2.35 2.87 16.92
CA ARG A 67 3.48 3.63 17.47
C ARG A 67 4.14 2.80 18.56
N ASN A 68 5.38 2.40 18.33
CA ASN A 68 6.22 1.87 19.41
C ASN A 68 6.72 3.07 20.21
N VAL A 69 6.22 3.24 21.43
CA VAL A 69 6.78 4.22 22.37
C VAL A 69 8.14 3.68 22.81
N ARG A 70 9.21 4.02 22.08
CA ARG A 70 10.55 3.93 22.65
C ARG A 70 10.69 5.11 23.60
N ILE A 71 10.72 4.85 24.91
CA ILE A 71 11.14 5.84 25.90
C ILE A 71 12.58 6.22 25.54
N VAL A 72 12.75 7.39 24.93
CA VAL A 72 14.06 8.00 24.78
C VAL A 72 14.36 8.62 26.14
N SER A 73 15.17 7.95 26.94
CA SER A 73 15.73 8.56 28.15
C SER A 73 16.62 9.72 27.71
N LEU A 74 16.10 10.94 27.81
CA LEU A 74 16.91 12.15 27.76
C LEU A 74 17.87 12.07 28.96
N GLY A 75 19.15 11.86 28.68
CA GLY A 75 20.20 11.92 29.70
C GLY A 75 20.23 13.32 30.35
N PRO A 76 20.63 13.43 31.63
CA PRO A 76 20.71 14.71 32.30
C PRO A 76 21.79 15.60 31.64
N ILE A 77 21.50 16.90 31.59
CA ILE A 77 22.40 17.98 31.16
C ILE A 77 23.46 18.22 32.23
#